data_AF-A0A7U9S7T9-F1
#
_entry.id   AF-A0A7U9S7T9-F1
#
_cell.length_a   1.000
_cell.length_b   1.000
_cell.length_c   1.000
_cell.angle_alpha   90.00
_cell.angle_beta   90.00
_cell.angle_gamma   90.00
#
_symmetry.space_group_name_H-M   'P 1'
#
loop_
_entity.id
_entity.type
_entity.pdbx_description
1 polymer ?
#
loop_
_entity_poly.entity_id
_entity_poly.type
_entity_poly.pdbx_seq_one_letter_code
_entity_poly.pdbx_strand_id
1 'polypeptide(L)'
;MLALSNTTVYINGKAMEGMSPESLATLQRAQAVVASITNDGMTREEKLRVCFDYVKVAYPEIKPRIPHYLGMDWPVIYANDMFINGAGNCCSYAAAFAYMAKAIGYEEVYCCNSGGHGWAEIDGLVYDPEWSKWHHVYNYFALSYDTPTDQGYKGAIGAGKPWMRVKI
;
A
#
# COMPACT_ATOMS: atom_id res chain seq x y z
N MET A 1 34.27 8.08 -1.67
CA MET A 1 32.94 7.45 -1.52
C MET A 1 31.92 8.59 -1.63
N LEU A 2 31.28 8.74 -2.79
CA LEU A 2 30.35 9.85 -3.06
C LEU A 2 29.04 9.55 -2.32
N ALA A 3 28.71 10.36 -1.32
CA ALA A 3 27.39 10.35 -0.71
C ALA A 3 26.38 10.81 -1.78
N LEU A 4 25.42 9.95 -2.12
CA LEU A 4 24.28 10.32 -2.95
C LEU A 4 23.52 11.44 -2.24
N SER A 5 23.25 12.53 -2.95
CA SER A 5 22.57 13.70 -2.38
C SER A 5 21.15 13.32 -1.94
N ASN A 6 20.84 13.52 -0.66
CA ASN A 6 19.46 13.55 -0.16
C ASN A 6 18.74 14.74 -0.81
N THR A 7 18.16 14.53 -2.00
CA THR A 7 17.25 15.52 -2.58
C THR A 7 15.96 15.45 -1.78
N THR A 8 15.77 16.36 -0.85
CA THR A 8 14.49 16.54 -0.17
C THR A 8 13.48 17.02 -1.20
N VAL A 9 12.56 16.15 -1.60
CA VAL A 9 11.50 16.52 -2.54
C VAL A 9 10.25 16.93 -1.77
N TYR A 10 9.59 18.00 -2.20
CA TYR A 10 8.40 18.53 -1.53
C TYR A 10 7.14 18.21 -2.34
N ILE A 11 6.09 17.69 -1.68
CA ILE A 11 4.73 17.64 -2.24
C ILE A 11 3.77 18.39 -1.32
N ASN A 12 2.97 19.31 -1.87
CA ASN A 12 2.04 20.17 -1.13
C ASN A 12 2.70 20.89 0.07
N GLY A 13 3.96 21.30 -0.10
CA GLY A 13 4.75 21.97 0.94
C GLY A 13 5.34 21.06 2.02
N LYS A 14 5.10 19.74 1.98
CA LYS A 14 5.72 18.77 2.91
C LYS A 14 6.94 18.10 2.28
N ALA A 15 8.04 18.07 3.03
CA ALA A 15 9.24 17.33 2.68
C ALA A 15 8.97 15.82 2.71
N MET A 16 9.26 15.14 1.61
CA MET A 16 9.20 13.69 1.45
C MET A 16 10.57 13.09 1.78
N GLU A 17 11.02 13.27 3.02
CA GLU A 17 12.32 12.77 3.46
C GLU A 17 12.36 11.23 3.36
N GLY A 18 13.45 10.69 2.80
CA GLY A 18 13.69 9.25 2.75
C GLY A 18 13.02 8.49 1.59
N MET A 19 12.21 9.14 0.75
CA MET A 19 11.70 8.50 -0.47
C MET A 19 12.74 8.51 -1.61
N SER A 20 12.84 7.40 -2.33
CA SER A 20 13.57 7.37 -3.60
C SER A 20 12.80 8.14 -4.69
N PRO A 21 13.46 8.58 -5.78
CA PRO A 21 12.77 9.20 -6.92
C PRO A 21 11.63 8.35 -7.49
N GLU A 22 11.79 7.03 -7.51
CA GLU A 22 10.78 6.08 -8.01
C GLU A 22 9.58 5.97 -7.06
N SER A 23 9.85 5.96 -5.75
CA SER A 23 8.81 6.00 -4.71
C SER A 23 8.00 7.29 -4.79
N LEU A 24 8.67 8.42 -4.98
CA LEU A 24 8.01 9.71 -5.19
C LEU A 24 7.14 9.72 -6.44
N ALA A 25 7.65 9.23 -7.58
CA ALA A 25 6.87 9.15 -8.81
C ALA A 25 5.63 8.26 -8.64
N THR A 26 5.75 7.20 -7.83
CA THR A 26 4.63 6.31 -7.48
C THR A 26 3.61 7.02 -6.60
N LEU A 27 4.06 7.82 -5.62
CA LEU A 27 3.20 8.66 -4.80
C LEU A 27 2.44 9.69 -5.63
N GLN A 28 3.07 10.32 -6.62
CA GLN A 28 2.40 11.26 -7.54
C GLN A 28 1.30 10.58 -8.37
N ARG A 29 1.54 9.34 -8.82
CA ARG A 29 0.48 8.54 -9.48
C ARG A 29 -0.68 8.26 -8.54
N ALA A 30 -0.38 7.85 -7.30
CA ALA A 30 -1.41 7.63 -6.29
C ALA A 30 -2.22 8.90 -6.01
N GLN A 31 -1.57 10.07 -5.92
CA GLN A 31 -2.24 11.36 -5.77
C GLN A 31 -3.19 11.67 -6.94
N ALA A 32 -2.76 11.41 -8.17
CA ALA A 32 -3.62 11.58 -9.35
C ALA A 32 -4.84 10.67 -9.29
N VAL A 33 -4.68 9.41 -8.86
CA VAL A 33 -5.82 8.49 -8.69
C VAL A 33 -6.74 8.98 -7.57
N VAL A 34 -6.22 9.28 -6.38
CA VAL A 34 -7.01 9.81 -5.23
C VAL A 34 -7.80 11.06 -5.63
N ALA A 35 -7.18 12.00 -6.36
CA ALA A 35 -7.84 13.22 -6.80
C ALA A 35 -8.96 12.97 -7.82
N SER A 36 -8.91 11.87 -8.58
CA SER A 36 -9.96 11.51 -9.54
C SER A 36 -11.16 10.78 -8.93
N ILE A 37 -11.00 10.19 -7.74
CA ILE A 37 -12.04 9.40 -7.06
C ILE A 37 -12.57 10.04 -5.78
N THR A 38 -11.95 11.13 -5.32
CA THR A 38 -12.34 11.86 -4.10
C THR A 38 -12.54 13.34 -4.38
N ASN A 39 -12.99 14.10 -3.37
CA ASN A 39 -13.11 15.56 -3.44
C ASN A 39 -12.77 16.21 -2.09
N ASP A 40 -12.69 17.54 -2.06
CA ASP A 40 -12.29 18.31 -0.87
C ASP A 40 -13.34 18.31 0.26
N GLY A 41 -14.59 17.93 -0.04
CA GLY A 41 -15.63 17.76 0.98
C GLY A 41 -15.50 16.46 1.77
N MET A 42 -14.69 15.49 1.32
CA MET A 42 -14.49 14.22 2.02
C MET A 42 -13.46 14.37 3.13
N THR A 43 -13.78 13.81 4.30
CA THR A 43 -12.84 13.58 5.39
C THR A 43 -11.73 12.63 4.97
N ARG A 44 -10.64 12.63 5.74
CA ARG A 44 -9.48 11.77 5.48
C ARG A 44 -9.85 10.28 5.51
N GLU A 45 -10.76 9.90 6.40
CA GLU A 45 -11.25 8.54 6.59
C GLU A 45 -12.22 8.11 5.47
N GLU A 46 -13.06 9.03 4.98
CA GLU A 46 -13.91 8.78 3.79
C GLU A 46 -13.05 8.59 2.54
N LYS A 47 -12.04 9.44 2.33
CA LYS A 47 -11.09 9.27 1.22
C LYS A 47 -10.40 7.90 1.30
N LEU A 48 -10.01 7.47 2.49
CA LEU A 48 -9.38 6.17 2.70
C LEU A 48 -10.32 5.02 2.34
N ARG A 49 -11.60 5.08 2.76
CA ARG A 49 -12.62 4.10 2.40
C ARG A 49 -12.81 4.02 0.88
N VAL A 50 -12.97 5.16 0.22
CA VAL A 50 -13.12 5.24 -1.24
C VAL A 50 -11.92 4.61 -1.95
N CYS A 51 -10.69 4.88 -1.49
CA CYS A 51 -9.49 4.28 -2.07
C CYS A 51 -9.47 2.75 -1.91
N PHE A 52 -9.87 2.24 -0.74
CA PHE A 52 -9.93 0.81 -0.47
C PHE A 52 -10.93 0.10 -1.39
N ASP A 53 -12.12 0.67 -1.52
CA ASP A 53 -13.15 0.11 -2.41
C ASP A 53 -12.78 0.26 -3.89
N TYR A 54 -12.11 1.36 -4.26
CA TYR A 54 -11.63 1.57 -5.62
C TYR A 54 -10.60 0.51 -6.04
N VAL A 55 -9.57 0.23 -5.24
CA VAL A 55 -8.54 -0.76 -5.63
C VAL A 55 -9.13 -2.17 -5.81
N LYS A 56 -10.21 -2.50 -5.09
CA LYS A 56 -10.92 -3.78 -5.20
C LYS A 56 -11.56 -3.97 -6.57
N VAL A 57 -12.12 -2.90 -7.14
CA VAL A 57 -12.97 -2.98 -8.34
C VAL A 57 -12.29 -2.49 -9.61
N ALA A 58 -11.35 -1.55 -9.51
CA ALA A 58 -10.73 -0.91 -10.66
C ALA A 58 -9.71 -1.80 -11.38
N TYR A 59 -9.17 -2.81 -10.67
CA TYR A 59 -8.07 -3.62 -11.16
C TYR A 59 -8.45 -5.12 -11.18
N PRO A 60 -8.18 -5.84 -12.27
CA PRO A 60 -8.24 -7.30 -12.29
C PRO A 60 -7.04 -7.89 -11.55
N GLU A 61 -7.24 -9.09 -11.00
CA GLU A 61 -6.19 -9.85 -10.36
C GLU A 61 -5.40 -10.68 -11.39
N ILE A 62 -4.08 -10.62 -11.30
CA ILE A 62 -3.14 -11.46 -12.05
C ILE A 62 -2.04 -11.92 -11.09
N LYS A 63 -1.23 -12.90 -11.49
CA LYS A 63 -0.14 -13.45 -10.66
C LYS A 63 1.25 -13.12 -11.22
N PRO A 64 1.66 -11.84 -11.24
CA PRO A 64 3.01 -11.49 -11.66
C PRO A 64 4.01 -11.92 -10.57
N ARG A 65 5.24 -12.23 -10.98
CA ARG A 65 6.38 -12.49 -10.08
C ARG A 65 6.08 -13.57 -9.02
N ILE A 66 5.97 -14.81 -9.47
CA ILE A 66 5.94 -16.00 -8.60
C ILE A 66 7.27 -16.76 -8.77
N PRO A 67 8.05 -17.01 -7.71
CA PRO A 67 7.84 -16.58 -6.32
C PRO A 67 7.90 -15.05 -6.16
N HIS A 68 7.26 -14.53 -5.11
CA HIS A 68 7.19 -13.09 -4.86
C HIS A 68 8.58 -12.45 -4.77
N TYR A 69 8.74 -11.31 -5.45
CA TYR A 69 9.91 -10.46 -5.28
C TYR A 69 9.96 -9.85 -3.86
N LEU A 70 11.11 -9.95 -3.20
CA LEU A 70 11.32 -9.57 -1.79
C LEU A 70 12.37 -8.47 -1.59
N GLY A 71 12.73 -7.73 -2.64
CA GLY A 71 13.61 -6.56 -2.51
C GLY A 71 12.90 -5.41 -1.78
N MET A 72 13.65 -4.52 -1.14
CA MET A 72 13.07 -3.43 -0.34
C MET A 72 12.23 -2.43 -1.16
N ASP A 73 12.46 -2.38 -2.47
CA ASP A 73 11.73 -1.59 -3.46
C ASP A 73 10.45 -2.27 -3.97
N TRP A 74 10.08 -3.45 -3.43
CA TRP A 74 8.87 -4.14 -3.82
C TRP A 74 7.61 -3.26 -3.75
N PRO A 75 7.40 -2.36 -2.75
CA PRO A 75 6.18 -1.56 -2.74
C PRO A 75 6.07 -0.65 -3.97
N VAL A 76 7.19 -0.10 -4.46
CA VAL A 76 7.23 0.71 -5.68
C VAL A 76 6.84 -0.12 -6.89
N ILE A 77 7.46 -1.30 -7.05
CA ILE A 77 7.23 -2.20 -8.19
C ILE A 77 5.76 -2.64 -8.22
N TYR A 78 5.26 -3.13 -7.09
CA TYR A 78 3.94 -3.72 -7.01
C TYR A 78 2.82 -2.65 -7.07
N ALA A 79 3.00 -1.45 -6.52
CA ALA A 79 2.03 -0.37 -6.70
C ALA A 79 1.91 0.05 -8.17
N ASN A 80 3.03 0.09 -8.90
CA ASN A 80 3.03 0.45 -10.32
C ASN A 80 2.45 -0.65 -11.23
N ASP A 81 2.34 -1.89 -10.77
CA ASP A 81 1.49 -2.88 -11.47
C ASP A 81 0.05 -2.40 -11.60
N MET A 82 -0.47 -1.77 -10.55
CA MET A 82 -1.82 -1.23 -10.57
C MET A 82 -1.84 0.09 -11.34
N PHE A 83 -1.02 1.07 -10.94
CA PHE A 83 -1.10 2.43 -11.49
C PHE A 83 -0.67 2.56 -12.95
N ILE A 84 0.22 1.68 -13.44
CA ILE A 84 0.74 1.74 -14.81
C ILE A 84 0.18 0.58 -15.64
N ASN A 85 0.28 -0.65 -15.13
CA ASN A 85 -0.08 -1.83 -15.90
C ASN A 85 -1.57 -2.20 -15.77
N GLY A 86 -2.27 -1.61 -14.81
CA GLY A 86 -3.71 -1.77 -14.63
C GLY A 86 -4.13 -3.13 -14.09
N ALA A 87 -3.24 -3.94 -13.50
CA ALA A 87 -3.56 -5.26 -12.94
C ALA A 87 -2.46 -5.76 -12.00
N GLY A 88 -2.77 -6.59 -10.99
CA GLY A 88 -1.76 -7.08 -10.06
C GLY A 88 -2.20 -8.21 -9.12
N ASN A 89 -1.33 -8.63 -8.20
CA ASN A 89 -1.64 -9.63 -7.16
C ASN A 89 -1.84 -8.97 -5.78
N CYS A 90 -2.05 -9.76 -4.72
CA CYS A 90 -2.20 -9.25 -3.34
C CYS A 90 -1.15 -8.20 -2.92
N CYS A 91 0.13 -8.38 -3.30
CA CYS A 91 1.18 -7.38 -3.03
C CYS A 91 0.95 -6.08 -3.82
N SER A 92 0.48 -6.16 -5.07
CA SER A 92 0.08 -4.99 -5.87
C SER A 92 -1.09 -4.23 -5.27
N TYR A 93 -2.13 -4.93 -4.83
CA TYR A 93 -3.30 -4.31 -4.18
C TYR A 93 -2.92 -3.63 -2.87
N ALA A 94 -2.13 -4.31 -2.04
CA ALA A 94 -1.58 -3.75 -0.80
C ALA A 94 -0.77 -2.48 -1.05
N ALA A 95 0.17 -2.54 -2.00
CA ALA A 95 1.06 -1.43 -2.28
C ALA A 95 0.32 -0.22 -2.89
N ALA A 96 -0.56 -0.45 -3.85
CA ALA A 96 -1.37 0.63 -4.43
C ALA A 96 -2.22 1.33 -3.36
N PHE A 97 -2.89 0.57 -2.49
CA PHE A 97 -3.70 1.14 -1.42
C PHE A 97 -2.85 1.91 -0.39
N ALA A 98 -1.68 1.39 0.00
CA ALA A 98 -0.76 2.08 0.90
C ALA A 98 -0.29 3.42 0.32
N TYR A 99 0.10 3.47 -0.96
CA TYR A 99 0.47 4.76 -1.58
C TYR A 99 -0.72 5.73 -1.66
N MET A 100 -1.95 5.26 -1.86
CA MET A 100 -3.14 6.11 -1.78
C MET A 100 -3.35 6.66 -0.36
N ALA A 101 -3.14 5.85 0.68
CA ALA A 101 -3.20 6.32 2.07
C ALA A 101 -2.12 7.39 2.36
N LYS A 102 -0.89 7.17 1.89
CA LYS A 102 0.18 8.17 1.98
C LYS A 102 -0.20 9.47 1.25
N ALA A 103 -0.79 9.36 0.06
CA ALA A 103 -1.27 10.49 -0.74
C ALA A 103 -2.39 11.29 -0.05
N ILE A 104 -3.26 10.61 0.69
CA ILE A 104 -4.30 11.23 1.52
C ILE A 104 -3.71 11.99 2.72
N GLY A 105 -2.51 11.63 3.16
CA GLY A 105 -1.78 12.28 4.24
C GLY A 105 -1.64 11.47 5.53
N TYR A 106 -1.83 10.14 5.48
CA TYR A 106 -1.44 9.25 6.57
C TYR A 106 0.09 9.13 6.65
N GLU A 107 0.65 9.10 7.85
CA GLU A 107 2.10 9.14 8.06
C GLU A 107 2.70 7.76 8.37
N GLU A 108 2.03 6.99 9.24
CA GLU A 108 2.42 5.61 9.60
C GLU A 108 1.77 4.62 8.64
N VAL A 109 2.30 4.58 7.42
CA VAL A 109 1.83 3.69 6.35
C VAL A 109 2.91 2.67 6.00
N TYR A 110 2.52 1.40 5.96
CA TYR A 110 3.40 0.30 5.65
C TYR A 110 2.77 -0.63 4.62
N CYS A 111 3.62 -1.16 3.75
CA CYS A 111 3.31 -2.32 2.93
C CYS A 111 3.84 -3.57 3.62
N CYS A 112 2.97 -4.55 3.82
CA CYS A 112 3.29 -5.79 4.49
C CYS A 112 3.20 -6.97 3.52
N ASN A 113 4.12 -7.92 3.64
CA ASN A 113 4.15 -9.14 2.84
C ASN A 113 4.72 -10.30 3.68
N SER A 114 4.05 -11.45 3.70
CA SER A 114 4.50 -12.65 4.41
C SER A 114 5.44 -13.55 3.60
N GLY A 115 5.67 -13.20 2.33
CA GLY A 115 6.28 -14.03 1.30
C GLY A 115 5.23 -14.74 0.43
N GLY A 116 4.00 -14.89 0.92
CA GLY A 116 2.89 -15.50 0.20
C GLY A 116 1.64 -14.62 0.08
N HIS A 117 1.47 -13.62 0.94
CA HIS A 117 0.31 -12.73 0.95
C HIS A 117 0.69 -11.31 1.35
N GLY A 118 0.01 -10.30 0.81
CA GLY A 118 0.32 -8.89 1.03
C GLY A 118 -0.90 -8.07 1.47
N TRP A 119 -0.67 -7.09 2.37
CA TRP A 119 -1.67 -6.16 2.88
C TRP A 119 -1.01 -4.80 3.20
N ALA A 120 -1.83 -3.78 3.44
CA ALA A 120 -1.35 -2.50 3.97
C ALA A 120 -1.59 -2.42 5.48
N GLU A 121 -0.70 -1.72 6.17
CA GLU A 121 -0.90 -1.32 7.55
C GLU A 121 -0.88 0.21 7.65
N ILE A 122 -1.90 0.78 8.31
CA ILE A 122 -2.03 2.22 8.50
C ILE A 122 -2.37 2.46 9.97
N ASP A 123 -1.56 3.25 10.65
CA ASP A 123 -1.70 3.58 12.08
C ASP A 123 -1.88 2.32 12.96
N GLY A 124 -1.18 1.23 12.60
CA GLY A 124 -1.19 -0.04 13.33
C GLY A 124 -2.39 -0.96 13.04
N LEU A 125 -3.27 -0.59 12.09
CA LEU A 125 -4.41 -1.41 11.67
C LEU A 125 -4.16 -2.04 10.29
N VAL A 126 -4.70 -3.24 10.09
CA VAL A 126 -4.63 -4.00 8.84
C VAL A 126 -5.71 -3.55 7.87
N TYR A 127 -5.29 -3.37 6.62
CA TYR A 127 -6.15 -3.11 5.47
C TYR A 127 -5.78 -4.07 4.35
N ASP A 128 -6.70 -4.97 4.01
CA ASP A 128 -6.49 -5.99 3.01
C ASP A 128 -7.57 -5.94 1.92
N PRO A 129 -7.38 -5.07 0.90
CA PRO A 129 -8.36 -4.91 -0.14
C PRO A 129 -8.51 -6.15 -1.02
N GLU A 130 -7.42 -6.85 -1.33
CA GLU A 130 -7.49 -8.06 -2.16
C GLU A 130 -8.21 -9.19 -1.42
N TRP A 131 -7.86 -9.45 -0.16
CA TRP A 131 -8.56 -10.47 0.61
C TRP A 131 -10.03 -10.10 0.83
N SER A 132 -10.34 -8.82 1.09
CA SER A 132 -11.72 -8.32 1.19
C SER A 132 -12.54 -8.50 -0.09
N LYS A 133 -11.90 -8.64 -1.25
CA LYS A 133 -12.58 -8.88 -2.54
C LYS A 133 -13.20 -10.27 -2.59
N TRP A 134 -12.54 -11.26 -2.00
CA TRP A 134 -12.92 -12.68 -2.10
C TRP A 134 -13.46 -13.25 -0.79
N HIS A 135 -13.11 -12.64 0.35
CA HIS A 135 -13.48 -13.09 1.68
C HIS A 135 -14.34 -12.02 2.38
N HIS A 136 -15.45 -12.46 2.98
CA HIS A 136 -16.44 -11.57 3.60
C HIS A 136 -16.80 -11.97 5.03
N VAL A 137 -16.10 -12.96 5.61
CA VAL A 137 -16.33 -13.41 6.99
C VAL A 137 -15.93 -12.34 8.00
N TYR A 138 -14.90 -11.56 7.68
CA TYR A 138 -14.42 -10.45 8.50
C TYR A 138 -14.40 -9.15 7.70
N ASN A 139 -14.39 -8.02 8.41
CA ASN A 139 -14.12 -6.73 7.82
C ASN A 139 -12.60 -6.50 7.78
N TYR A 140 -12.00 -6.59 6.59
CA TYR A 140 -10.56 -6.37 6.40
C TYR A 140 -10.19 -4.90 6.12
N PHE A 141 -11.06 -3.96 6.48
CA PHE A 141 -10.76 -2.53 6.54
C PHE A 141 -10.63 -2.10 8.01
N ALA A 142 -9.47 -1.58 8.38
CA ALA A 142 -9.15 -1.12 9.74
C ALA A 142 -9.23 -2.26 10.78
N LEU A 143 -8.74 -3.44 10.43
CA LEU A 143 -8.76 -4.64 11.26
C LEU A 143 -7.62 -4.60 12.29
N SER A 144 -7.90 -4.94 13.55
CA SER A 144 -6.83 -5.13 14.54
C SER A 144 -6.02 -6.40 14.25
N TYR A 145 -4.70 -6.34 14.38
CA TYR A 145 -3.81 -7.50 14.28
C TYR A 145 -4.12 -8.62 15.31
N ASP A 146 -4.82 -8.29 16.40
CA ASP A 146 -5.23 -9.28 17.40
C ASP A 146 -6.58 -9.94 17.07
N THR A 147 -7.25 -9.52 15.99
CA THR A 147 -8.49 -10.15 15.55
C THR A 147 -8.18 -11.55 14.99
N PRO A 148 -8.77 -12.63 15.53
CA PRO A 148 -8.61 -13.96 14.98
C PRO A 148 -9.39 -14.03 13.66
N THR A 149 -8.69 -13.94 12.53
CA THR A 149 -9.29 -14.12 11.20
C THR A 149 -8.80 -15.41 10.54
N ASP A 150 -9.30 -15.69 9.34
CA ASP A 150 -8.78 -16.74 8.47
C ASP A 150 -7.36 -16.44 7.96
N GLN A 151 -6.89 -15.20 8.10
CA GLN A 151 -5.53 -14.77 7.77
C GLN A 151 -4.74 -14.40 9.04
N GLY A 152 -3.62 -15.08 9.25
CA GLY A 152 -2.76 -14.91 10.43
C GLY A 152 -1.81 -13.71 10.35
N TYR A 153 -2.29 -12.48 10.13
CA TYR A 153 -1.46 -11.29 9.85
C TYR A 153 -0.29 -11.08 10.81
N LYS A 154 -0.55 -11.14 12.12
CA LYS A 154 0.48 -10.93 13.17
C LYS A 154 1.59 -11.98 13.10
N GLY A 155 1.22 -13.24 12.93
CA GLY A 155 2.17 -14.34 12.81
C GLY A 155 2.92 -14.32 11.47
N ALA A 156 2.26 -13.86 10.41
CA ALA A 156 2.77 -13.88 9.04
C ALA A 156 4.00 -12.97 8.82
N ILE A 157 4.15 -11.92 9.63
CA ILE A 157 5.36 -11.07 9.66
C ILE A 157 6.26 -11.34 10.89
N GLY A 158 5.94 -12.35 11.70
CA GLY A 158 6.66 -12.64 12.95
C GLY A 158 8.13 -13.00 12.76
N ALA A 159 8.54 -13.42 11.57
CA ALA A 159 9.95 -13.66 11.23
C ALA A 159 10.77 -12.36 11.12
N GLY A 160 10.12 -11.20 11.04
CA GLY A 160 10.77 -9.89 11.15
C GLY A 160 11.78 -9.59 10.03
N LYS A 161 11.60 -10.15 8.83
CA LYS A 161 12.49 -9.83 7.71
C LYS A 161 12.26 -8.38 7.26
N PRO A 162 13.30 -7.63 6.83
CA PRO A 162 13.16 -6.22 6.48
C PRO A 162 12.10 -5.93 5.41
N TRP A 163 11.94 -6.83 4.44
CA TRP A 163 10.96 -6.70 3.36
C TRP A 163 9.51 -7.02 3.77
N MET A 164 9.29 -7.62 4.95
CA MET A 164 7.96 -8.04 5.39
C MET A 164 7.06 -6.89 5.83
N ARG A 165 7.65 -5.75 6.20
CA ARG A 165 6.94 -4.54 6.66
C ARG A 165 7.76 -3.31 6.28
N VAL A 166 7.47 -2.74 5.12
CA VAL A 166 8.22 -1.62 4.53
C VAL A 166 7.42 -0.33 4.69
N LYS A 167 8.02 0.70 5.29
CA LYS A 167 7.39 2.02 5.43
C LYS A 167 7.35 2.73 4.08
N ILE A 168 6.23 3.41 3.80
CA ILE A 168 6.01 4.25 2.61
C ILE A 168 6.24 5.71 2.94
#